data_AF-A0A8B8MKW0-F1
#
_entry.id   AF-A0A8B8MKW0-F1
#
_cell.length_a   1.000
_cell.length_b   1.000
_cell.length_c   1.000
_cell.angle_alpha   90.00
_cell.angle_beta   90.00
_cell.angle_gamma   90.00
#
_symmetry.space_group_name_H-M   'P 1'
#
loop_
_entity.id
_entity.type
_entity.pdbx_description
1 polymer ?
#
loop_
_entity_poly.entity_id
_entity_poly.type
_entity_poly.pdbx_seq_one_letter_code
_entity_poly.pdbx_strand_id
1 'polypeptide(L)'
;MAVVASAPGKVLMTGGYLVLERPNAGIVLSTNARFYAIVKPLHEEIKPDSWAWVYTDVKLTSPQLSRQSNYKLSLKNLTLQTVSSSDSGNPFVEHAVQYAVAAAHAKFDKNNKDELHKLLLQGLDITILGCNDFYSYRNQIEARGLPLTPESLAALPPFASITFNAENPTGECKPEVAKTGLGSSAAMTSAVVAALLHYFGVVNLSLLLTDSSGLDVVHMIAQSAHCIAQGKVGSGFDVSSAVYGSQRYVRFSPDVLSSAQVAVKGMPLDDVIVDILNGKWDHERTKFSLPPLMSLLLGEPGTGGSSTPSMVGAVKKWQKSDPQNAQETWTKLSELNSTLERQFNLLSKLAKENWDVYKRTIDRCIPLKSDKWIELGTDPREEVVVKALLGAREAMLGIRNLMRSMGQAAGVPIEPESQTRLLDATMGMEGVLLAGVPGAGGFDAIFAVTLGDSNQNLVKAWSLLNVLALLVREDPRGVSLETGDPRTAGIMSNISSVRIE
;
A
#
# COMPACT_ATOMS: atom_id res chain seq x y z
N MET A 1 -5.05 -1.77 -28.21
CA MET A 1 -3.83 -1.14 -27.65
C MET A 1 -3.71 -1.58 -26.19
N ALA A 2 -2.50 -1.85 -25.69
CA ALA A 2 -2.33 -2.24 -24.30
C ALA A 2 -2.51 -1.02 -23.37
N VAL A 3 -3.18 -1.22 -22.24
CA VAL A 3 -3.30 -0.26 -21.15
C VAL A 3 -2.41 -0.72 -20.02
N VAL A 4 -1.61 0.19 -19.48
CA VAL A 4 -0.77 -0.07 -18.30
C VAL A 4 -1.17 0.91 -17.21
N ALA A 5 -1.64 0.41 -16.07
CA ALA A 5 -1.87 1.23 -14.89
C ALA A 5 -1.05 0.69 -13.72
N SER A 6 -0.72 1.57 -12.78
CA SER A 6 0.06 1.21 -11.60
C SER A 6 -0.54 1.81 -10.33
N ALA A 7 -0.34 1.15 -9.20
CA ALA A 7 -0.74 1.64 -7.88
C ALA A 7 0.38 1.44 -6.86
N PRO A 8 0.62 2.40 -5.95
CA PRO A 8 1.70 2.36 -4.97
C PRO A 8 1.40 1.42 -3.80
N GLY A 9 2.46 0.96 -3.14
CA GLY A 9 2.41 0.38 -1.81
C GLY A 9 2.22 1.47 -0.75
N LYS A 10 1.98 1.04 0.50
CA LYS A 10 1.66 1.93 1.62
C LYS A 10 2.53 1.73 2.85
N VAL A 11 2.59 2.75 3.70
CA VAL A 11 3.10 2.68 5.08
C VAL A 11 2.10 3.43 5.98
N LEU A 12 1.45 2.70 6.91
CA LEU A 12 0.60 3.32 7.92
C LEU A 12 1.49 3.79 9.08
N MET A 13 1.78 5.08 9.13
CA MET A 13 2.68 5.69 10.10
C MET A 13 2.00 5.89 11.46
N THR A 14 0.74 6.29 11.47
CA THR A 14 -0.07 6.51 12.68
C THR A 14 -1.47 5.93 12.52
N GLY A 15 -2.19 5.75 13.63
CA GLY A 15 -3.55 5.21 13.61
C GLY A 15 -3.62 3.68 13.55
N GLY A 16 -2.51 2.97 13.79
CA GLY A 16 -2.51 1.51 13.97
C GLY A 16 -3.59 1.10 14.98
N TYR A 17 -4.41 0.11 14.61
CA TYR A 17 -5.63 -0.34 15.32
C TYR A 17 -6.77 0.69 15.37
N LEU A 18 -6.49 1.94 15.74
CA LEU A 18 -7.46 3.03 15.84
C LEU A 18 -8.23 3.26 14.53
N VAL A 19 -7.54 3.23 13.39
CA VAL A 19 -8.11 3.46 12.04
C VAL A 19 -9.15 2.40 11.64
N LEU A 20 -9.31 1.32 12.42
CA LEU A 20 -10.39 0.36 12.23
C LEU A 20 -11.75 0.94 12.66
N GLU A 21 -11.79 2.05 13.40
CA GLU A 21 -13.00 2.60 13.99
C GLU A 21 -13.06 4.12 13.81
N ARG A 22 -14.23 4.61 13.37
CA ARG A 22 -14.50 6.05 13.32
C ARG A 22 -14.57 6.63 14.75
N PRO A 23 -14.18 7.90 14.96
CA PRO A 23 -13.70 8.88 13.98
C PRO A 23 -12.16 8.92 13.86
N ASN A 24 -11.45 7.85 14.26
CA ASN A 24 -10.00 7.92 14.36
C ASN A 24 -9.33 7.98 12.99
N ALA A 25 -8.35 8.87 12.86
CA ALA A 25 -7.56 9.04 11.65
C ALA A 25 -6.23 8.27 11.70
N GLY A 26 -5.73 7.90 10.52
CA GLY A 26 -4.37 7.41 10.34
C GLY A 26 -3.64 8.20 9.26
N ILE A 27 -2.35 8.45 9.47
CA ILE A 27 -1.45 8.98 8.43
C ILE A 27 -0.92 7.79 7.64
N VAL A 28 -1.23 7.78 6.35
CA VAL A 28 -0.78 6.75 5.40
C VAL A 28 0.09 7.41 4.35
N LEU A 29 1.31 6.92 4.20
CA LEU A 29 2.21 7.34 3.13
C LEU A 29 2.13 6.33 1.99
N SER A 30 1.93 6.80 0.76
CA SER A 30 2.16 5.98 -0.43
C SER A 30 3.64 5.99 -0.80
N THR A 31 4.06 4.94 -1.51
CA THR A 31 5.48 4.69 -1.78
C THR A 31 5.79 4.63 -3.27
N ASN A 32 7.07 4.80 -3.61
CA ASN A 32 7.57 4.61 -4.97
C ASN A 32 7.55 3.14 -5.44
N ALA A 33 7.35 2.16 -4.54
CA ALA A 33 7.14 0.77 -4.91
C ALA A 33 5.72 0.59 -5.45
N ARG A 34 5.57 0.08 -6.67
CA ARG A 34 4.27 0.00 -7.35
C ARG A 34 3.96 -1.41 -7.87
N PHE A 35 2.67 -1.76 -7.85
CA PHE A 35 2.13 -2.83 -8.67
C PHE A 35 1.69 -2.25 -10.01
N TYR A 36 1.88 -3.00 -11.07
CA TYR A 36 1.52 -2.70 -12.44
C TYR A 36 0.56 -3.76 -12.94
N ALA A 37 -0.49 -3.33 -13.62
CA ALA A 37 -1.41 -4.17 -14.36
C ALA A 37 -1.37 -3.76 -15.83
N ILE A 38 -1.07 -4.73 -16.70
CA ILE A 38 -1.07 -4.57 -18.15
C ILE A 38 -2.28 -5.31 -18.68
N VAL A 39 -3.20 -4.60 -19.33
CA VAL A 39 -4.42 -5.15 -19.93
C VAL A 39 -4.35 -4.96 -21.44
N LYS A 40 -4.54 -6.04 -22.20
CA LYS A 40 -4.58 -6.02 -23.67
C LYS A 40 -5.55 -7.08 -24.19
N PRO A 41 -6.00 -7.00 -25.46
CA PRO A 41 -6.83 -8.05 -26.04
C PRO A 41 -6.06 -9.38 -26.10
N LEU A 42 -6.76 -10.48 -25.82
CA LEU A 42 -6.20 -11.83 -25.94
C LEU A 42 -6.17 -12.33 -27.39
N HIS A 43 -7.13 -11.89 -28.19
CA HIS A 43 -7.31 -12.21 -29.60
C HIS A 43 -7.32 -10.93 -30.42
N GLU A 44 -6.53 -10.90 -31.51
CA GLU A 44 -6.46 -9.76 -32.42
C GLU A 44 -7.72 -9.65 -33.30
N GLU A 45 -8.28 -10.79 -33.69
CA GLU A 45 -9.50 -10.87 -34.51
C GLU A 45 -10.63 -11.56 -33.75
N ILE A 46 -11.84 -10.99 -33.85
CA ILE A 46 -13.07 -11.59 -33.34
C ILE A 46 -13.54 -12.63 -34.36
N LYS A 47 -13.71 -13.89 -33.95
CA LYS A 47 -14.16 -14.93 -34.88
C LYS A 47 -15.60 -14.65 -35.33
N PRO A 48 -15.99 -14.99 -36.57
CA PRO A 48 -17.34 -14.75 -37.09
C PRO A 48 -18.46 -15.38 -36.26
N ASP A 49 -18.17 -16.45 -35.50
CA ASP A 49 -19.13 -17.15 -34.64
C ASP A 49 -19.11 -16.67 -33.17
N SER A 50 -18.29 -15.66 -32.84
CA SER A 50 -18.09 -15.18 -31.45
C SER A 50 -19.28 -14.43 -30.86
N TRP A 51 -20.19 -13.92 -31.68
CA TRP A 51 -21.41 -13.23 -31.22
C TRP A 51 -22.37 -14.14 -30.42
N ALA A 52 -22.23 -15.46 -30.56
CA ALA A 52 -22.99 -16.45 -29.80
C ALA A 52 -22.29 -16.89 -28.49
N TRP A 53 -21.13 -16.34 -28.16
CA TRP A 53 -20.38 -16.77 -26.98
C TRP A 53 -21.01 -16.23 -25.69
N VAL A 54 -21.41 -17.16 -24.82
CA VAL A 54 -21.89 -16.86 -23.46
C VAL A 54 -20.72 -16.47 -22.53
N TYR A 55 -19.49 -16.69 -22.98
CA TYR A 55 -18.27 -16.53 -22.18
C TYR A 55 -17.19 -15.76 -22.94
N THR A 56 -16.38 -15.00 -22.21
CA THR A 56 -15.11 -14.45 -22.68
C THR A 56 -13.93 -15.12 -22.00
N ASP A 57 -12.82 -15.24 -22.73
CA ASP A 57 -11.56 -15.76 -22.23
C ASP A 57 -10.79 -14.69 -21.46
N VAL A 58 -10.35 -15.02 -20.25
CA VAL A 58 -9.49 -14.17 -19.43
C VAL A 58 -8.22 -14.95 -19.09
N LYS A 59 -7.07 -14.44 -19.54
CA LYS A 59 -5.76 -14.96 -19.19
C LYS A 59 -5.13 -14.04 -18.16
N LEU A 60 -4.74 -14.61 -17.02
CA LEU A 60 -4.00 -13.91 -15.98
C LEU A 60 -2.58 -14.45 -15.91
N THR A 61 -1.59 -13.57 -16.05
CA THR A 61 -0.16 -13.93 -15.99
C THR A 61 0.51 -13.18 -14.84
N SER A 62 1.20 -13.91 -13.96
CA SER A 62 2.03 -13.37 -12.87
C SER A 62 3.46 -13.91 -13.01
N PRO A 63 4.32 -13.27 -13.84
CA PRO A 63 5.65 -13.80 -14.15
C PRO A 63 6.53 -14.04 -12.92
N GLN A 64 6.46 -13.16 -11.92
CA GLN A 64 7.25 -13.27 -10.69
C GLN A 64 6.91 -14.50 -9.85
N LEU A 65 5.69 -15.03 -9.99
CA LEU A 65 5.24 -16.26 -9.34
C LEU A 65 5.35 -17.49 -10.26
N SER A 66 5.78 -17.31 -11.51
CA SER A 66 5.69 -18.33 -12.57
C SER A 66 4.30 -18.94 -12.69
N ARG A 67 3.25 -18.14 -12.46
CA ARG A 67 1.85 -18.56 -12.52
C ARG A 67 1.15 -17.96 -13.73
N GLN A 68 0.37 -18.79 -14.39
CA GLN A 68 -0.59 -18.39 -15.39
C GLN A 68 -1.90 -19.12 -15.09
N SER A 69 -3.01 -18.39 -15.09
CA SER A 69 -4.33 -18.95 -14.87
C SER A 69 -5.25 -18.51 -16.00
N ASN A 70 -6.03 -19.46 -16.54
CA ASN A 70 -6.99 -19.18 -17.59
C ASN A 70 -8.40 -19.34 -17.03
N TYR A 71 -9.25 -18.38 -17.35
CA TYR A 71 -10.60 -18.28 -16.85
C TYR A 71 -11.59 -18.06 -17.98
N LYS A 72 -12.82 -18.50 -17.76
CA LYS A 72 -14.00 -18.14 -18.57
C LYS A 72 -14.86 -17.19 -17.75
N LEU A 73 -15.08 -15.98 -18.25
CA LEU A 73 -15.99 -15.00 -17.65
C LEU A 73 -17.35 -15.09 -18.34
N SER A 74 -18.39 -15.41 -17.57
CA SER A 74 -19.76 -15.41 -18.09
C SER A 74 -20.21 -13.98 -18.39
N LEU A 75 -20.63 -13.69 -19.62
CA LEU A 75 -21.14 -12.37 -20.00
C LEU A 75 -22.56 -12.10 -19.48
N LYS A 76 -23.28 -13.16 -19.07
CA LYS A 76 -24.62 -13.05 -18.50
C LYS A 76 -24.59 -12.80 -16.99
N ASN A 77 -23.78 -13.59 -16.28
CA ASN A 77 -23.76 -13.58 -14.82
C ASN A 77 -22.56 -12.81 -14.24
N LEU A 78 -21.63 -12.39 -15.09
CA LEU A 78 -20.38 -11.71 -14.71
C LEU A 78 -19.53 -12.52 -13.71
N THR A 79 -19.67 -13.84 -13.77
CA THR A 79 -18.95 -14.80 -12.93
C THR A 79 -17.72 -15.34 -13.64
N LEU A 80 -16.59 -15.37 -12.93
CA LEU A 80 -15.34 -15.90 -13.43
C LEU A 80 -15.20 -17.37 -12.99
N GLN A 81 -14.88 -18.26 -13.93
CA GLN A 81 -14.70 -19.69 -13.68
C GLN A 81 -13.32 -20.14 -14.15
N THR A 82 -12.56 -20.80 -13.29
CA THR A 82 -11.23 -21.33 -13.63
C THR A 82 -11.37 -22.53 -14.57
N VAL A 83 -10.56 -22.57 -15.63
CA VAL A 83 -10.58 -23.67 -16.63
C VAL A 83 -9.83 -24.92 -16.14
N SER A 84 -8.87 -24.76 -15.24
CA SER A 84 -8.03 -25.81 -14.64
C SER A 84 -8.22 -25.88 -13.11
N SER A 85 -8.50 -27.06 -12.56
CA SER A 85 -8.69 -27.27 -11.11
C SER A 85 -7.39 -27.30 -10.30
N SER A 86 -6.23 -27.35 -10.97
CA SER A 86 -4.90 -27.40 -10.34
C SER A 86 -4.29 -26.02 -10.05
N ASP A 87 -4.86 -24.94 -10.59
CA ASP A 87 -4.36 -23.59 -10.37
C ASP A 87 -5.08 -22.95 -9.18
N SER A 88 -4.33 -22.65 -8.11
CA SER A 88 -4.84 -21.83 -7.02
C SER A 88 -5.06 -20.40 -7.51
N GLY A 89 -6.30 -20.11 -7.89
CA GLY A 89 -6.73 -18.80 -8.36
C GLY A 89 -6.42 -17.69 -7.36
N ASN A 90 -6.26 -16.45 -7.85
CA ASN A 90 -5.99 -15.29 -7.00
C ASN A 90 -7.31 -14.53 -6.76
N PRO A 91 -7.98 -14.71 -5.60
CA PRO A 91 -9.32 -14.16 -5.36
C PRO A 91 -9.36 -12.63 -5.45
N PHE A 92 -8.25 -11.96 -5.13
CA PHE A 92 -8.15 -10.49 -5.25
C PHE A 92 -8.24 -10.00 -6.69
N VAL A 93 -7.66 -10.76 -7.63
CA VAL A 93 -7.68 -10.42 -9.06
C VAL A 93 -8.98 -10.87 -9.70
N GLU A 94 -9.48 -12.05 -9.31
CA GLU A 94 -10.76 -12.57 -9.78
C GLU A 94 -11.90 -11.59 -9.48
N HIS A 95 -12.02 -11.16 -8.23
CA HIS A 95 -13.02 -10.16 -7.86
C HIS A 95 -12.74 -8.79 -8.50
N ALA A 96 -11.48 -8.39 -8.67
CA ALA A 96 -11.16 -7.15 -9.39
C ALA A 96 -11.69 -7.17 -10.83
N VAL A 97 -11.52 -8.28 -11.55
CA VAL A 97 -12.03 -8.46 -12.92
C VAL A 97 -13.55 -8.44 -12.93
N GLN A 98 -14.19 -9.24 -12.09
CA GLN A 98 -15.66 -9.33 -12.03
C GLN A 98 -16.30 -7.97 -11.72
N TYR A 99 -15.79 -7.27 -10.70
CA TYR A 99 -16.33 -5.99 -10.26
C TYR A 99 -16.05 -4.87 -11.29
N ALA A 100 -14.89 -4.88 -11.95
CA ALA A 100 -14.60 -3.89 -13.00
C ALA A 100 -15.51 -4.06 -14.22
N VAL A 101 -15.76 -5.31 -14.66
CA VAL A 101 -16.68 -5.59 -15.77
C VAL A 101 -18.12 -5.22 -15.39
N ALA A 102 -18.57 -5.58 -14.18
CA ALA A 102 -19.89 -5.19 -13.68
C ALA A 102 -20.06 -3.68 -13.57
N ALA A 103 -19.03 -2.95 -13.15
CA ALA A 103 -19.03 -1.49 -13.15
C ALA A 103 -19.17 -0.90 -14.55
N ALA A 104 -18.50 -1.48 -15.55
CA ALA A 104 -18.67 -1.07 -16.94
C ALA A 104 -20.11 -1.29 -17.44
N HIS A 105 -20.70 -2.45 -17.15
CA HIS A 105 -22.11 -2.72 -17.48
C HIS A 105 -23.10 -1.77 -16.77
N ALA A 106 -22.83 -1.41 -15.52
CA ALA A 106 -23.70 -0.52 -14.74
C ALA A 106 -23.63 0.95 -15.21
N LYS A 107 -22.44 1.42 -15.63
CA LYS A 107 -22.20 2.82 -16.03
C LYS A 107 -22.56 3.12 -17.48
N PHE A 108 -22.51 2.14 -18.37
CA PHE A 108 -22.68 2.36 -19.81
C PHE A 108 -24.14 2.39 -20.26
N ASP A 109 -24.43 3.31 -21.18
CA ASP A 109 -25.66 3.31 -21.97
C ASP A 109 -25.64 2.19 -23.03
N LYS A 110 -26.71 2.10 -23.83
CA LYS A 110 -26.85 1.02 -24.82
C LYS A 110 -25.70 0.98 -25.84
N ASN A 111 -25.26 2.13 -26.33
CA ASN A 111 -24.20 2.20 -27.36
C ASN A 111 -22.84 1.79 -26.78
N ASN A 112 -22.52 2.26 -25.57
CA ASN A 112 -21.26 1.90 -24.91
C ASN A 112 -21.23 0.43 -24.46
N LYS A 113 -22.39 -0.18 -24.19
CA LYS A 113 -22.50 -1.63 -23.91
C LYS A 113 -22.15 -2.48 -25.12
N ASP A 114 -22.51 -2.06 -26.34
CA ASP A 114 -22.15 -2.78 -27.55
C ASP A 114 -20.62 -2.74 -27.79
N GLU A 115 -19.97 -1.60 -27.54
CA GLU A 115 -18.51 -1.48 -27.61
C GLU A 115 -17.81 -2.29 -26.50
N LEU A 116 -18.32 -2.26 -25.27
CA LEU A 116 -17.83 -3.13 -24.19
C LEU A 116 -17.94 -4.60 -24.59
N HIS A 117 -19.04 -5.02 -25.18
CA HIS A 117 -19.23 -6.40 -25.63
C HIS A 117 -18.19 -6.78 -26.69
N LYS A 118 -17.92 -5.93 -27.69
CA LYS A 118 -16.86 -6.15 -28.68
C LYS A 118 -15.48 -6.31 -28.03
N LEU A 119 -15.15 -5.45 -27.06
CA LEU A 119 -13.89 -5.56 -26.31
C LEU A 119 -13.80 -6.87 -25.54
N LEU A 120 -14.88 -7.29 -24.89
CA LEU A 120 -14.93 -8.55 -24.17
C LEU A 120 -14.82 -9.74 -25.13
N LEU A 121 -15.37 -9.70 -26.35
CA LEU A 121 -15.23 -10.79 -27.33
C LEU A 121 -13.78 -11.02 -27.78
N GLN A 122 -12.91 -10.00 -27.68
CA GLN A 122 -11.46 -10.15 -27.94
C GLN A 122 -10.73 -10.88 -26.81
N GLY A 123 -11.38 -11.15 -25.68
CA GLY A 123 -10.75 -11.69 -24.48
C GLY A 123 -9.81 -10.71 -23.80
N LEU A 124 -9.45 -11.01 -22.55
CA LEU A 124 -8.60 -10.17 -21.72
C LEU A 124 -7.28 -10.91 -21.42
N ASP A 125 -6.15 -10.34 -21.82
CA ASP A 125 -4.83 -10.74 -21.34
C ASP A 125 -4.35 -9.73 -20.29
N ILE A 126 -4.29 -10.19 -19.04
CA ILE A 126 -3.93 -9.39 -17.88
C ILE A 126 -2.59 -9.88 -17.34
N THR A 127 -1.58 -9.02 -17.34
CA THR A 127 -0.28 -9.30 -16.71
C THR A 127 -0.10 -8.43 -15.47
N ILE A 128 0.26 -9.05 -14.34
CA ILE A 128 0.52 -8.36 -13.07
C ILE A 128 2.00 -8.43 -12.73
N LEU A 129 2.57 -7.29 -12.36
CA LEU A 129 3.96 -7.13 -11.94
C LEU A 129 4.02 -6.26 -10.68
N GLY A 130 4.80 -6.63 -9.68
CA GLY A 130 5.05 -5.83 -8.47
C GLY A 130 6.54 -5.55 -8.30
N CYS A 131 6.89 -4.31 -7.93
CA CYS A 131 8.27 -3.98 -7.56
C CYS A 131 8.81 -4.97 -6.52
N ASN A 132 10.12 -5.21 -6.56
CA ASN A 132 10.77 -6.18 -5.67
C ASN A 132 10.51 -5.84 -4.18
N ASP A 133 10.37 -4.56 -3.83
CA ASP A 133 10.13 -4.10 -2.46
C ASP A 133 8.84 -4.63 -1.80
N PHE A 134 7.89 -5.19 -2.56
CA PHE A 134 6.69 -5.82 -1.98
C PHE A 134 6.97 -7.20 -1.36
N TYR A 135 8.11 -7.81 -1.69
CA TYR A 135 8.45 -9.17 -1.35
C TYR A 135 9.80 -9.22 -0.63
N SER A 136 9.95 -10.18 0.29
CA SER A 136 11.25 -10.39 0.92
C SER A 136 12.16 -11.17 -0.03
N TYR A 137 13.30 -10.55 -0.37
CA TYR A 137 14.39 -11.19 -1.11
C TYR A 137 15.56 -11.58 -0.20
N ARG A 138 15.38 -11.45 1.12
CA ARG A 138 16.41 -11.69 2.13
C ARG A 138 17.10 -13.04 1.95
N ASN A 139 16.33 -14.12 1.88
CA ASN A 139 16.86 -15.47 1.72
C ASN A 139 17.68 -15.63 0.42
N GLN A 140 17.29 -14.94 -0.66
CA GLN A 140 18.05 -14.99 -1.92
C GLN A 140 19.38 -14.23 -1.82
N ILE A 141 19.38 -13.09 -1.12
CA ILE A 141 20.57 -12.28 -0.88
C ILE A 141 21.55 -13.05 0.01
N GLU A 142 21.06 -13.61 1.11
CA GLU A 142 21.86 -14.42 2.04
C GLU A 142 22.41 -15.69 1.37
N ALA A 143 21.60 -16.39 0.55
CA ALA A 143 22.04 -17.57 -0.19
C ALA A 143 23.15 -17.27 -1.22
N ARG A 144 23.24 -16.03 -1.70
CA ARG A 144 24.33 -15.57 -2.59
C ARG A 144 25.55 -15.08 -1.82
N GLY A 145 25.55 -15.12 -0.48
CA GLY A 145 26.61 -14.58 0.36
C GLY A 145 26.75 -13.06 0.27
N LEU A 146 25.69 -12.35 -0.16
CA LEU A 146 25.70 -10.90 -0.30
C LEU A 146 25.27 -10.24 1.02
N PRO A 147 25.80 -9.04 1.34
CA PRO A 147 25.40 -8.32 2.54
C PRO A 147 23.95 -7.82 2.42
N LEU A 148 23.24 -7.71 3.55
CA LEU A 148 21.87 -7.19 3.61
C LEU A 148 21.85 -5.66 3.50
N THR A 149 22.07 -5.17 2.28
CA THR A 149 22.10 -3.74 1.98
C THR A 149 21.16 -3.40 0.82
N PRO A 150 20.73 -2.12 0.71
CA PRO A 150 19.96 -1.66 -0.43
C PRO A 150 20.64 -1.94 -1.77
N GLU A 151 21.98 -1.88 -1.83
CA GLU A 151 22.74 -2.15 -3.05
C GLU A 151 22.59 -3.61 -3.50
N SER A 152 22.60 -4.57 -2.56
CA SER A 152 22.35 -5.97 -2.86
C SER A 152 20.92 -6.21 -3.36
N LEU A 153 19.93 -5.50 -2.79
CA LEU A 153 18.55 -5.55 -3.28
C LEU A 153 18.41 -4.93 -4.68
N ALA A 154 19.11 -3.81 -4.93
CA ALA A 154 19.12 -3.12 -6.21
C ALA A 154 19.81 -3.92 -7.32
N ALA A 155 20.74 -4.82 -6.97
CA ALA A 155 21.41 -5.70 -7.91
C ALA A 155 20.50 -6.82 -8.46
N LEU A 156 19.33 -7.06 -7.85
CA LEU A 156 18.34 -7.98 -8.39
C LEU A 156 17.67 -7.39 -9.63
N PRO A 157 17.38 -8.20 -10.66
CA PRO A 157 16.66 -7.70 -11.82
C PRO A 157 15.28 -7.16 -11.39
N PRO A 158 14.78 -6.08 -12.01
CA PRO A 158 13.42 -5.61 -11.78
C PRO A 158 12.41 -6.73 -12.02
N PHE A 159 11.42 -6.85 -11.15
CA PHE A 159 10.40 -7.91 -11.21
C PHE A 159 11.01 -9.31 -11.16
N ALA A 160 11.97 -9.52 -10.24
CA ALA A 160 12.60 -10.82 -10.03
C ALA A 160 11.58 -11.89 -9.61
N SER A 161 11.93 -13.16 -9.87
CA SER A 161 11.13 -14.29 -9.39
C SER A 161 11.15 -14.36 -7.87
N ILE A 162 9.97 -14.54 -7.29
CA ILE A 162 9.77 -14.61 -5.85
C ILE A 162 10.17 -16.00 -5.36
N THR A 163 10.86 -16.07 -4.22
CA THR A 163 11.10 -17.36 -3.55
C THR A 163 9.91 -17.68 -2.67
N PHE A 164 9.35 -18.88 -2.85
CA PHE A 164 8.32 -19.40 -1.96
C PHE A 164 8.94 -19.84 -0.64
N ASN A 165 8.24 -19.60 0.46
CA ASN A 165 8.65 -20.15 1.74
C ASN A 165 8.58 -21.69 1.68
N ALA A 166 9.65 -22.38 2.06
CA ALA A 166 9.64 -23.84 2.15
C ALA A 166 8.61 -24.30 3.20
N GLU A 167 7.88 -25.38 2.90
CA GLU A 167 7.01 -26.03 3.88
C GLU A 167 7.87 -26.54 5.04
N ASN A 168 7.72 -25.93 6.21
CA ASN A 168 8.42 -26.38 7.41
C ASN A 168 7.79 -27.71 7.91
N PRO A 169 8.58 -28.75 8.23
CA PRO A 169 8.07 -30.00 8.83
C PRO A 169 7.41 -29.81 10.21
N THR A 170 7.59 -28.64 10.84
CA THR A 170 7.20 -28.35 12.22
C THR A 170 5.80 -27.76 12.40
N GLY A 171 4.97 -27.71 11.35
CA GLY A 171 3.55 -27.33 11.47
C GLY A 171 3.28 -25.83 11.66
N GLU A 172 4.31 -24.96 11.61
CA GLU A 172 4.10 -23.51 11.56
C GLU A 172 3.72 -23.07 10.14
N CYS A 173 2.47 -22.64 9.99
CA CYS A 173 1.89 -22.22 8.71
C CYS A 173 2.42 -20.83 8.31
N LYS A 174 3.64 -20.77 7.75
CA LYS A 174 4.17 -19.55 7.14
C LYS A 174 3.41 -19.26 5.83
N PRO A 175 3.11 -18.00 5.51
CA PRO A 175 2.49 -17.67 4.23
C PRO A 175 3.37 -18.14 3.07
N GLU A 176 2.76 -18.62 1.99
CA GLU A 176 3.45 -19.11 0.79
C GLU A 176 4.48 -18.12 0.23
N VAL A 177 4.19 -16.81 0.33
CA VAL A 177 5.07 -15.72 -0.09
C VAL A 177 5.36 -14.79 1.10
N ALA A 178 6.64 -14.55 1.37
CA ALA A 178 7.08 -13.55 2.34
C ALA A 178 6.87 -12.12 1.78
N LYS A 179 6.06 -11.32 2.49
CA LYS A 179 5.68 -9.96 2.11
C LYS A 179 6.31 -8.95 3.07
N THR A 180 6.62 -7.75 2.59
CA THR A 180 7.25 -6.67 3.38
C THR A 180 6.24 -5.79 4.15
N GLY A 181 4.94 -6.07 4.06
CA GLY A 181 3.90 -5.29 4.73
C GLY A 181 3.41 -4.03 3.99
N LEU A 182 3.94 -3.77 2.78
CA LEU A 182 3.56 -2.63 1.92
C LEU A 182 2.13 -2.66 1.37
N GLY A 183 1.30 -3.65 1.74
CA GLY A 183 -0.08 -3.76 1.26
C GLY A 183 -0.19 -4.27 -0.18
N SER A 184 0.56 -5.33 -0.51
CA SER A 184 0.64 -5.87 -1.88
C SER A 184 -0.72 -6.22 -2.49
N SER A 185 -1.67 -6.75 -1.71
CA SER A 185 -3.01 -7.09 -2.22
C SER A 185 -3.82 -5.86 -2.59
N ALA A 186 -3.77 -4.81 -1.77
CA ALA A 186 -4.46 -3.55 -2.04
C ALA A 186 -3.88 -2.86 -3.29
N ALA A 187 -2.55 -2.74 -3.37
CA ALA A 187 -1.88 -2.16 -4.54
C ALA A 187 -2.19 -2.96 -5.82
N MET A 188 -2.10 -4.28 -5.78
CA MET A 188 -2.44 -5.15 -6.91
C MET A 188 -3.89 -5.00 -7.35
N THR A 189 -4.86 -5.09 -6.42
CA THR A 189 -6.29 -4.94 -6.73
C THR A 189 -6.57 -3.57 -7.35
N SER A 190 -6.03 -2.48 -6.76
CA SER A 190 -6.22 -1.12 -7.28
C SER A 190 -5.62 -0.95 -8.68
N ALA A 191 -4.43 -1.49 -8.95
CA ALA A 191 -3.80 -1.41 -10.28
C ALA A 191 -4.64 -2.16 -11.34
N VAL A 192 -5.11 -3.37 -11.03
CA VAL A 192 -5.94 -4.17 -11.94
C VAL A 192 -7.28 -3.49 -12.22
N VAL A 193 -7.98 -3.03 -11.18
CA VAL A 193 -9.26 -2.33 -11.33
C VAL A 193 -9.09 -1.06 -12.16
N ALA A 194 -8.07 -0.26 -11.88
CA ALA A 194 -7.83 0.96 -12.64
C ALA A 194 -7.49 0.69 -14.11
N ALA A 195 -6.63 -0.29 -14.39
CA ALA A 195 -6.30 -0.67 -15.76
C ALA A 195 -7.54 -1.15 -16.54
N LEU A 196 -8.39 -1.98 -15.92
CA LEU A 196 -9.60 -2.49 -16.54
C LEU A 196 -10.65 -1.40 -16.76
N LEU A 197 -10.94 -0.58 -15.75
CA LEU A 197 -11.89 0.53 -15.89
C LEU A 197 -11.44 1.54 -16.94
N HIS A 198 -10.13 1.76 -17.07
CA HIS A 198 -9.59 2.59 -18.15
C HIS A 198 -9.70 1.92 -19.52
N TYR A 199 -9.32 0.64 -19.60
CA TYR A 199 -9.40 -0.16 -20.83
C TYR A 199 -10.83 -0.24 -21.38
N PHE A 200 -11.82 -0.36 -20.51
CA PHE A 200 -13.24 -0.36 -20.89
C PHE A 200 -13.78 1.03 -21.24
N GLY A 201 -13.07 2.11 -20.89
CA GLY A 201 -13.54 3.48 -21.10
C GLY A 201 -14.48 4.00 -20.01
N VAL A 202 -14.57 3.34 -18.85
CA VAL A 202 -15.39 3.78 -17.70
C VAL A 202 -14.75 5.00 -17.03
N VAL A 203 -13.42 5.04 -16.99
CA VAL A 203 -12.64 6.15 -16.43
C VAL A 203 -11.50 6.55 -17.36
N ASN A 204 -11.15 7.83 -17.39
CA ASN A 204 -9.96 8.29 -18.09
C ASN A 204 -8.84 8.64 -17.10
N LEU A 205 -7.89 7.72 -16.92
CA LEU A 205 -6.77 7.92 -15.99
C LEU A 205 -5.79 9.03 -16.43
N SER A 206 -5.89 9.52 -17.68
CA SER A 206 -5.07 10.64 -18.16
C SER A 206 -5.55 11.99 -17.60
N LEU A 207 -6.81 12.08 -17.15
CA LEU A 207 -7.45 13.32 -16.68
C LEU A 207 -7.54 13.41 -15.14
N LEU A 208 -6.86 12.53 -14.40
CA LEU A 208 -7.00 12.44 -12.93
C LEU A 208 -6.47 13.66 -12.18
N LEU A 209 -5.67 14.51 -12.82
CA LEU A 209 -5.27 15.79 -12.25
C LEU A 209 -6.43 16.79 -12.15
N THR A 210 -7.49 16.59 -12.94
CA THR A 210 -8.64 17.49 -13.05
C THR A 210 -9.96 16.90 -12.57
N ASP A 211 -10.10 15.57 -12.55
CA ASP A 211 -11.35 14.89 -12.18
C ASP A 211 -11.15 13.84 -11.09
N SER A 212 -11.63 14.15 -9.88
CA SER A 212 -11.62 13.21 -8.74
C SER A 212 -12.69 12.13 -8.86
N SER A 213 -13.73 12.32 -9.68
CA SER A 213 -14.86 11.40 -9.77
C SER A 213 -14.45 10.04 -10.37
N GLY A 214 -13.52 10.05 -11.32
CA GLY A 214 -12.91 8.82 -11.86
C GLY A 214 -12.15 8.02 -10.79
N LEU A 215 -11.38 8.69 -9.92
CA LEU A 215 -10.68 8.05 -8.81
C LEU A 215 -11.66 7.48 -7.78
N ASP A 216 -12.78 8.15 -7.54
CA ASP A 216 -13.82 7.65 -6.64
C ASP A 216 -14.43 6.34 -7.16
N VAL A 217 -14.70 6.24 -8.46
CA VAL A 217 -15.14 4.96 -9.07
C VAL A 217 -14.06 3.89 -8.89
N VAL A 218 -12.80 4.19 -9.20
CA VAL A 218 -11.70 3.22 -9.02
C VAL A 218 -11.62 2.75 -7.57
N HIS A 219 -11.70 3.66 -6.59
CA HIS A 219 -11.69 3.33 -5.17
C HIS A 219 -12.87 2.46 -4.75
N MET A 220 -14.11 2.84 -5.09
CA MET A 220 -15.30 2.11 -4.69
C MET A 220 -15.27 0.66 -5.21
N ILE A 221 -14.86 0.48 -6.47
CA ILE A 221 -14.76 -0.83 -7.11
C ILE A 221 -13.60 -1.65 -6.53
N ALA A 222 -12.41 -1.06 -6.40
CA ALA A 222 -11.24 -1.73 -5.83
C ALA A 222 -11.45 -2.11 -4.36
N GLN A 223 -12.06 -1.22 -3.57
CA GLN A 223 -12.31 -1.45 -2.15
C GLN A 223 -13.34 -2.56 -1.94
N SER A 224 -14.39 -2.58 -2.76
CA SER A 224 -15.41 -3.63 -2.72
C SER A 224 -14.82 -4.99 -3.09
N ALA A 225 -14.09 -5.06 -4.22
CA ALA A 225 -13.42 -6.28 -4.67
C ALA A 225 -12.42 -6.80 -3.62
N HIS A 226 -11.64 -5.92 -3.02
CA HIS A 226 -10.67 -6.27 -1.98
C HIS A 226 -11.34 -6.79 -0.71
N CYS A 227 -12.40 -6.14 -0.23
CA CYS A 227 -13.15 -6.58 0.95
C CYS A 227 -13.74 -7.98 0.78
N ILE A 228 -14.30 -8.29 -0.40
CA ILE A 228 -14.86 -9.60 -0.71
C ILE A 228 -13.77 -10.66 -0.80
N ALA A 229 -12.68 -10.37 -1.51
CA ALA A 229 -11.51 -11.26 -1.58
C ALA A 229 -10.90 -11.55 -0.20
N GLN A 230 -10.90 -10.55 0.70
CA GLN A 230 -10.39 -10.70 2.06
C GLN A 230 -11.38 -11.39 3.00
N GLY A 231 -12.66 -11.50 2.63
CA GLY A 231 -13.73 -12.09 3.45
C GLY A 231 -14.14 -11.24 4.66
N LYS A 232 -13.71 -9.97 4.74
CA LYS A 232 -14.05 -9.05 5.84
C LYS A 232 -13.93 -7.59 5.41
N VAL A 233 -14.63 -6.70 6.11
CA VAL A 233 -14.44 -5.25 5.95
C VAL A 233 -13.24 -4.79 6.77
N GLY A 234 -12.11 -4.58 6.10
CA GLY A 234 -10.94 -3.92 6.68
C GLY A 234 -11.16 -2.41 6.89
N SER A 235 -10.11 -1.71 7.33
CA SER A 235 -10.12 -0.25 7.44
C SER A 235 -10.28 0.47 6.10
N GLY A 236 -9.81 -0.15 5.01
CA GLY A 236 -9.82 0.43 3.67
C GLY A 236 -8.75 1.50 3.40
N PHE A 237 -7.90 1.82 4.40
CA PHE A 237 -6.85 2.81 4.22
C PHE A 237 -5.82 2.39 3.17
N ASP A 238 -5.59 1.09 3.00
CA ASP A 238 -4.60 0.51 2.10
C ASP A 238 -5.02 0.70 0.64
N VAL A 239 -6.23 0.27 0.29
CA VAL A 239 -6.82 0.49 -1.04
C VAL A 239 -6.98 1.99 -1.30
N SER A 240 -7.47 2.74 -0.31
CA SER A 240 -7.59 4.19 -0.40
C SER A 240 -6.24 4.86 -0.70
N SER A 241 -5.16 4.51 0.00
CA SER A 241 -3.83 5.09 -0.28
C SER A 241 -3.26 4.65 -1.64
N ALA A 242 -3.55 3.41 -2.07
CA ALA A 242 -3.20 2.94 -3.41
C ALA A 242 -3.95 3.74 -4.49
N VAL A 243 -5.17 4.22 -4.21
CA VAL A 243 -5.94 5.00 -5.18
C VAL A 243 -5.56 6.47 -5.20
N TYR A 244 -5.49 7.11 -4.03
CA TYR A 244 -5.37 8.56 -3.93
C TYR A 244 -3.97 9.05 -3.53
N GLY A 245 -3.08 8.16 -3.10
CA GLY A 245 -1.74 8.48 -2.64
C GLY A 245 -1.65 8.79 -1.14
N SER A 246 -0.60 9.50 -0.73
CA SER A 246 -0.35 9.87 0.67
C SER A 246 -1.48 10.73 1.22
N GLN A 247 -1.96 10.37 2.40
CA GLN A 247 -3.17 10.96 2.95
C GLN A 247 -3.27 10.79 4.47
N ARG A 248 -4.02 11.70 5.08
CA ARG A 248 -4.72 11.44 6.34
C ARG A 248 -6.06 10.80 5.99
N TYR A 249 -6.34 9.65 6.61
CA TYR A 249 -7.49 8.83 6.28
C TYR A 249 -8.36 8.53 7.51
N VAL A 250 -9.67 8.67 7.38
CA VAL A 250 -10.69 8.14 8.31
C VAL A 250 -11.54 7.11 7.57
N ARG A 251 -11.72 5.95 8.20
CA ARG A 251 -12.48 4.82 7.65
C ARG A 251 -13.94 5.16 7.34
N PHE A 252 -14.49 4.58 6.27
CA PHE A 252 -15.93 4.61 5.96
C PHE A 252 -16.76 3.72 6.90
N SER A 253 -18.04 4.05 7.08
CA SER A 253 -19.01 3.24 7.79
C SER A 253 -19.22 1.90 7.06
N PRO A 254 -19.05 0.74 7.73
CA PRO A 254 -19.10 -0.58 7.08
C PRO A 254 -20.39 -0.87 6.30
N ASP A 255 -21.49 -0.21 6.64
CA ASP A 255 -22.82 -0.39 6.03
C ASP A 255 -22.83 -0.11 4.51
N VAL A 256 -21.93 0.75 4.02
CA VAL A 256 -21.81 1.05 2.58
C VAL A 256 -21.41 -0.18 1.75
N LEU A 257 -20.81 -1.20 2.38
CA LEU A 257 -20.41 -2.46 1.76
C LEU A 257 -21.32 -3.64 2.14
N SER A 258 -22.46 -3.37 2.80
CA SER A 258 -23.42 -4.41 3.16
C SER A 258 -24.00 -5.11 1.92
N SER A 259 -24.31 -4.37 0.85
CA SER A 259 -24.79 -4.92 -0.43
C SER A 259 -23.76 -5.84 -1.09
N ALA A 260 -22.47 -5.45 -1.09
CA ALA A 260 -21.38 -6.28 -1.58
C ALA A 260 -21.28 -7.63 -0.85
N GLN A 261 -21.53 -7.64 0.47
CA GLN A 261 -21.56 -8.88 1.26
C GLN A 261 -22.83 -9.72 1.00
N VAL A 262 -23.94 -9.07 0.65
CA VAL A 262 -25.22 -9.72 0.31
C VAL A 262 -25.21 -10.29 -1.12
N ALA A 263 -24.32 -9.87 -2.01
CA ALA A 263 -24.10 -10.48 -3.33
C ALA A 263 -23.84 -12.00 -3.24
N VAL A 264 -23.24 -12.46 -2.14
CA VAL A 264 -23.03 -13.89 -1.83
C VAL A 264 -24.35 -14.66 -1.63
N LYS A 265 -25.49 -13.96 -1.47
CA LYS A 265 -26.84 -14.51 -1.24
C LYS A 265 -27.78 -14.44 -2.46
N GLY A 266 -27.30 -14.07 -3.65
CA GLY A 266 -28.04 -14.28 -4.91
C GLY A 266 -28.55 -13.04 -5.66
N MET A 267 -28.10 -11.82 -5.33
CA MET A 267 -28.34 -10.64 -6.18
C MET A 267 -27.42 -10.65 -7.42
N PRO A 268 -27.92 -10.20 -8.59
CA PRO A 268 -27.08 -9.93 -9.76
C PRO A 268 -25.96 -8.92 -9.43
N LEU A 269 -24.75 -9.15 -9.97
CA LEU A 269 -23.58 -8.35 -9.62
C LEU A 269 -23.70 -6.89 -10.11
N ASP A 270 -24.40 -6.66 -11.23
CA ASP A 270 -24.69 -5.33 -11.75
C ASP A 270 -25.52 -4.48 -10.79
N ASP A 271 -26.59 -5.03 -10.20
CA ASP A 271 -27.39 -4.34 -9.18
C ASP A 271 -26.54 -3.99 -7.95
N VAL A 272 -25.70 -4.93 -7.52
CA VAL A 272 -24.77 -4.73 -6.39
C VAL A 272 -23.81 -3.57 -6.69
N ILE A 273 -23.27 -3.48 -7.91
CA ILE A 273 -22.38 -2.38 -8.28
C ILE A 273 -23.13 -1.04 -8.33
N VAL A 274 -24.38 -1.02 -8.83
CA VAL A 274 -25.20 0.21 -8.81
C VAL A 274 -25.40 0.70 -7.37
N ASP A 275 -25.70 -0.19 -6.44
CA ASP A 275 -25.83 0.15 -5.02
C ASP A 275 -24.51 0.66 -4.42
N ILE A 276 -23.38 0.02 -4.74
CA ILE A 276 -22.05 0.44 -4.27
C ILE A 276 -21.70 1.84 -4.79
N LEU A 277 -21.97 2.11 -6.08
CA LEU A 277 -21.65 3.38 -6.73
C LEU A 277 -22.55 4.53 -6.26
N ASN A 278 -23.81 4.23 -5.92
CA ASN A 278 -24.76 5.19 -5.35
C ASN A 278 -24.68 5.27 -3.81
N GLY A 279 -23.90 4.39 -3.18
CA GLY A 279 -23.75 4.31 -1.74
C GLY A 279 -23.13 5.57 -1.13
N LYS A 280 -23.51 5.86 0.12
CA LYS A 280 -22.94 6.99 0.85
C LYS A 280 -21.60 6.60 1.48
N TRP A 281 -20.52 6.78 0.72
CA TRP A 281 -19.16 6.63 1.21
C TRP A 281 -18.76 7.84 2.07
N ASP A 282 -18.74 7.66 3.39
CA ASP A 282 -18.45 8.70 4.39
C ASP A 282 -17.00 8.67 4.89
N HIS A 283 -16.07 8.00 4.20
CA HIS A 283 -14.64 8.11 4.51
C HIS A 283 -14.18 9.55 4.35
N GLU A 284 -13.22 9.95 5.19
CA GLU A 284 -12.59 11.26 5.07
C GLU A 284 -11.16 11.09 4.61
N ARG A 285 -10.75 11.95 3.68
CA ARG A 285 -9.39 12.03 3.16
C ARG A 285 -8.97 13.47 3.10
N THR A 286 -7.80 13.76 3.63
CA THR A 286 -7.09 15.01 3.34
C THR A 286 -5.69 14.69 2.82
N LYS A 287 -5.22 15.48 1.85
CA LYS A 287 -3.88 15.33 1.28
C LYS A 287 -2.84 15.49 2.39
N PHE A 288 -1.90 14.57 2.44
CA PHE A 288 -0.77 14.61 3.37
C PHE A 288 0.49 14.21 2.61
N SER A 289 1.61 14.81 2.95
CA SER A 289 2.94 14.34 2.55
C SER A 289 3.92 14.65 3.67
N LEU A 290 5.06 13.97 3.71
CA LEU A 290 6.13 14.38 4.61
C LEU A 290 6.53 15.84 4.32
N PRO A 291 6.90 16.61 5.36
CA PRO A 291 7.49 17.93 5.14
C PRO A 291 8.75 17.84 4.27
N PRO A 292 9.11 18.92 3.56
CA PRO A 292 10.31 18.93 2.73
C PRO A 292 11.58 18.57 3.52
N LEU A 293 12.56 17.97 2.85
CA LEU A 293 13.82 17.52 3.48
C LEU A 293 13.60 16.45 4.57
N MET A 294 12.56 15.64 4.43
CA MET A 294 12.35 14.44 5.24
C MET A 294 12.22 13.22 4.34
N SER A 295 12.90 12.14 4.71
CA SER A 295 12.97 10.91 3.92
C SER A 295 12.43 9.74 4.71
N LEU A 296 11.47 9.03 4.12
CA LEU A 296 10.98 7.74 4.64
C LEU A 296 12.00 6.64 4.32
N LEU A 297 12.33 5.83 5.32
CA LEU A 297 12.99 4.54 5.15
C LEU A 297 12.13 3.42 5.72
N LEU A 298 12.12 2.28 5.03
CA LEU A 298 11.48 1.06 5.49
C LEU A 298 12.54 -0.03 5.64
N GLY A 299 12.54 -0.71 6.78
CA GLY A 299 13.48 -1.78 7.10
C GLY A 299 12.74 -3.09 7.32
N GLU A 300 13.29 -4.18 6.77
CA GLU A 300 12.85 -5.54 7.01
C GLU A 300 13.79 -6.21 8.05
N PRO A 301 13.38 -6.34 9.32
CA PRO A 301 14.25 -6.83 10.40
C PRO A 301 14.48 -8.35 10.40
N GLY A 302 13.83 -9.12 9.52
CA GLY A 302 13.97 -10.58 9.42
C GLY A 302 12.74 -11.36 9.91
N THR A 303 12.92 -12.65 10.22
CA THR A 303 11.83 -13.64 10.42
C THR A 303 10.78 -13.20 11.45
N GLY A 304 9.58 -12.92 10.95
CA GLY A 304 8.37 -12.89 11.75
C GLY A 304 7.19 -12.39 10.94
N GLY A 305 6.42 -13.32 10.35
CA GLY A 305 5.09 -12.99 9.87
C GLY A 305 4.12 -13.11 11.04
N SER A 306 3.79 -12.01 11.70
CA SER A 306 2.66 -12.05 12.63
C SER A 306 1.37 -12.12 11.83
N SER A 307 0.43 -12.96 12.27
CA SER A 307 -0.91 -12.96 11.70
C SER A 307 -1.63 -11.69 12.14
N THR A 308 -1.63 -10.65 11.31
CA THR A 308 -2.37 -9.40 11.55
C THR A 308 -3.81 -9.65 12.04
N PRO A 309 -4.59 -10.60 11.46
CA PRO A 309 -5.92 -10.92 11.96
C PRO A 309 -5.94 -11.40 13.43
N SER A 310 -4.96 -12.20 13.84
CA SER A 310 -4.86 -12.70 15.21
C SER A 310 -4.62 -11.56 16.21
N MET A 311 -3.69 -10.66 15.91
CA MET A 311 -3.40 -9.51 16.78
C MET A 311 -4.58 -8.54 16.89
N VAL A 312 -5.26 -8.25 15.78
CA VAL A 312 -6.49 -7.43 15.80
C VAL A 312 -7.58 -8.09 16.66
N GLY A 313 -7.73 -9.42 16.56
CA GLY A 313 -8.67 -10.18 17.40
C GLY A 313 -8.33 -10.10 18.88
N ALA A 314 -7.05 -10.19 19.25
CA ALA A 314 -6.59 -10.10 20.63
C ALA A 314 -6.83 -8.70 21.23
N VAL A 315 -6.49 -7.64 20.49
CA VAL A 315 -6.76 -6.25 20.92
C VAL A 315 -8.27 -6.03 21.12
N LYS A 316 -9.11 -6.51 20.20
CA LYS A 316 -10.58 -6.42 20.37
C LYS A 316 -11.09 -7.20 21.58
N LYS A 317 -10.49 -8.35 21.89
CA LYS A 317 -10.82 -9.13 23.09
C LYS A 317 -10.45 -8.35 24.35
N TRP A 318 -9.27 -7.72 24.37
CA TRP A 318 -8.81 -6.87 25.46
C TRP A 318 -9.72 -5.65 25.68
N GLN A 319 -10.10 -4.94 24.61
CA GLN A 319 -11.03 -3.81 24.68
C GLN A 319 -12.37 -4.19 25.34
N LYS A 320 -12.83 -5.43 25.15
CA LYS A 320 -14.05 -5.93 25.80
C LYS A 320 -13.83 -6.35 27.25
N SER A 321 -12.67 -6.88 27.60
CA SER A 321 -12.38 -7.33 28.96
C SER A 321 -12.04 -6.19 29.90
N ASP A 322 -11.45 -5.10 29.39
CA ASP A 322 -11.07 -3.92 30.17
C ASP A 322 -11.40 -2.62 29.43
N PRO A 323 -12.71 -2.25 29.35
CA PRO A 323 -13.16 -1.13 28.54
C PRO A 323 -12.60 0.22 29.00
N GLN A 324 -12.41 0.42 30.31
CA GLN A 324 -11.95 1.69 30.86
C GLN A 324 -10.50 1.97 30.47
N ASN A 325 -9.58 1.04 30.76
CA ASN A 325 -8.18 1.22 30.40
C ASN A 325 -7.98 1.23 28.88
N ALA A 326 -8.78 0.44 28.15
CA ALA A 326 -8.78 0.48 26.70
C ALA A 326 -9.18 1.85 26.16
N GLN A 327 -10.26 2.45 26.67
CA GLN A 327 -10.73 3.77 26.26
C GLN A 327 -9.74 4.88 26.59
N GLU A 328 -9.11 4.84 27.77
CA GLU A 328 -8.06 5.79 28.14
C GLU A 328 -6.84 5.69 27.22
N THR A 329 -6.40 4.46 26.93
CA THR A 329 -5.30 4.21 25.99
C THR A 329 -5.65 4.68 24.58
N TRP A 330 -6.86 4.41 24.11
CA TRP A 330 -7.36 4.82 22.79
C TRP A 330 -7.38 6.35 22.64
N THR A 331 -7.92 7.04 23.65
CA THR A 331 -8.01 8.51 23.68
C THR A 331 -6.61 9.14 23.62
N LYS A 332 -5.71 8.72 24.51
CA LYS A 332 -4.32 9.23 24.56
C LYS A 332 -3.57 8.95 23.26
N LEU A 333 -3.76 7.77 22.66
CA LEU A 333 -3.13 7.41 21.39
C LEU A 333 -3.67 8.26 20.23
N SER A 334 -4.97 8.53 20.21
CA SER A 334 -5.61 9.42 19.21
C SER A 334 -5.13 10.87 19.33
N GLU A 335 -4.97 11.38 20.56
CA GLU A 335 -4.41 12.71 20.83
C GLU A 335 -2.95 12.85 20.39
N LEU A 336 -2.13 11.82 20.63
CA LEU A 336 -0.73 11.81 20.18
C LEU A 336 -0.61 11.69 18.67
N ASN A 337 -1.45 10.87 18.01
CA ASN A 337 -1.53 10.81 16.54
C ASN A 337 -1.87 12.19 15.95
N SER A 338 -2.85 12.88 16.54
CA SER A 338 -3.27 14.23 16.13
C SER A 338 -2.17 15.27 16.40
N THR A 339 -1.41 15.10 17.48
CA THR A 339 -0.28 15.96 17.81
C THR A 339 0.83 15.81 16.78
N LEU A 340 1.20 14.57 16.41
CA LEU A 340 2.20 14.32 15.37
C LEU A 340 1.76 14.92 14.01
N GLU A 341 0.50 14.73 13.64
CA GLU A 341 -0.09 15.35 12.44
C GLU A 341 0.07 16.88 12.44
N ARG A 342 -0.27 17.52 13.57
CA ARG A 342 -0.14 18.98 13.73
C ARG A 342 1.31 19.45 13.60
N GLN A 343 2.28 18.71 14.13
CA GLN A 343 3.69 19.07 14.01
C GLN A 343 4.19 18.96 12.57
N PHE A 344 3.79 17.92 11.83
CA PHE A 344 4.11 17.82 10.41
C PHE A 344 3.47 18.91 9.56
N ASN A 345 2.21 19.25 9.83
CA ASN A 345 1.53 20.36 9.15
C ASN A 345 2.22 21.69 9.46
N LEU A 346 2.67 21.90 10.70
CA LEU A 346 3.45 23.07 11.08
C LEU A 346 4.80 23.12 10.34
N LEU A 347 5.55 22.02 10.30
CA LEU A 347 6.83 21.94 9.57
C LEU A 347 6.64 22.24 8.07
N SER A 348 5.60 21.70 7.46
CA SER A 348 5.25 21.98 6.06
C SER A 348 4.87 23.44 5.83
N LYS A 349 4.18 24.06 6.80
CA LYS A 349 3.83 25.49 6.77
C LYS A 349 5.10 26.37 6.87
N LEU A 350 5.99 26.06 7.82
CA LEU A 350 7.25 26.79 8.01
C LEU A 350 8.14 26.71 6.76
N ALA A 351 8.21 25.55 6.12
CA ALA A 351 8.93 25.38 4.86
C ALA A 351 8.37 26.25 3.72
N LYS A 352 7.05 26.44 3.66
CA LYS A 352 6.40 27.32 2.66
C LYS A 352 6.58 28.80 2.95
N GLU A 353 6.52 29.19 4.22
CA GLU A 353 6.59 30.60 4.63
C GLU A 353 8.02 31.15 4.64
N ASN A 354 9.01 30.34 5.01
CA ASN A 354 10.39 30.80 5.13
C ASN A 354 11.39 29.67 4.81
N TRP A 355 11.52 29.36 3.52
CA TRP A 355 12.32 28.25 3.02
C TRP A 355 13.79 28.29 3.48
N ASP A 356 14.45 29.45 3.41
CA ASP A 356 15.88 29.55 3.72
C ASP A 356 16.18 29.25 5.20
N VAL A 357 15.35 29.79 6.11
CA VAL A 357 15.47 29.52 7.55
C VAL A 357 15.15 28.06 7.83
N TYR A 358 14.08 27.53 7.24
CA TYR A 358 13.68 26.14 7.39
C TYR A 358 14.80 25.19 6.94
N LYS A 359 15.27 25.33 5.70
CA LYS A 359 16.32 24.51 5.11
C LYS A 359 17.60 24.59 5.93
N ARG A 360 18.07 25.79 6.27
CA ARG A 360 19.28 25.97 7.10
C ARG A 360 19.15 25.29 8.46
N THR A 361 17.97 25.37 9.09
CA THR A 361 17.73 24.71 10.38
C THR A 361 17.79 23.19 10.24
N ILE A 362 17.10 22.63 9.23
CA ILE A 362 17.13 21.19 8.95
C ILE A 362 18.56 20.73 8.68
N ASP A 363 19.30 21.42 7.81
CA ASP A 363 20.69 21.09 7.47
C ASP A 363 21.61 21.08 8.70
N ARG A 364 21.40 21.98 9.67
CA ARG A 364 22.13 22.01 10.95
C ARG A 364 21.75 20.88 11.90
N CYS A 365 20.52 20.36 11.82
CA CYS A 365 20.04 19.24 12.62
C CYS A 365 20.53 17.88 12.11
N ILE A 366 20.79 17.74 10.80
CA ILE A 366 21.19 16.46 10.16
C ILE A 366 22.39 15.79 10.85
N PRO A 367 23.54 16.46 11.09
CA PRO A 367 24.71 15.81 11.68
C PRO A 367 24.61 15.63 13.20
N LEU A 368 23.49 15.99 13.82
CA LEU A 368 23.34 16.01 15.28
C LEU A 368 22.30 15.01 15.76
N LYS A 369 22.50 14.52 16.97
CA LYS A 369 21.47 13.81 17.73
C LYS A 369 20.42 14.78 18.25
N SER A 370 19.21 14.26 18.51
CA SER A 370 18.06 15.08 18.88
C SER A 370 18.25 15.92 20.15
N ASP A 371 19.04 15.43 21.11
CA ASP A 371 19.35 16.16 22.36
C ASP A 371 20.12 17.47 22.10
N LYS A 372 20.84 17.55 20.98
CA LYS A 372 21.62 18.71 20.57
C LYS A 372 20.87 19.71 19.69
N TRP A 373 19.65 19.38 19.24
CA TRP A 373 18.88 20.30 18.40
C TRP A 373 18.45 21.56 19.15
N ILE A 374 18.16 21.47 20.46
CA ILE A 374 17.76 22.61 21.29
C ILE A 374 18.87 23.69 21.32
N GLU A 375 20.13 23.26 21.28
CA GLU A 375 21.30 24.15 21.34
C GLU A 375 21.48 24.98 20.04
N LEU A 376 20.74 24.67 18.97
CA LEU A 376 20.85 25.37 17.68
C LEU A 376 20.03 26.67 17.60
N GLY A 377 19.09 26.90 18.51
CA GLY A 377 18.11 27.98 18.47
C GLY A 377 18.67 29.37 18.78
N THR A 378 19.57 29.89 17.94
CA THR A 378 20.12 31.26 18.08
C THR A 378 19.20 32.33 17.48
N ASP A 379 18.32 31.96 16.55
CA ASP A 379 17.29 32.83 15.95
C ASP A 379 15.90 32.31 16.38
N PRO A 380 14.99 33.16 16.88
CA PRO A 380 13.63 32.74 17.27
C PRO A 380 12.87 31.96 16.20
N ARG A 381 13.16 32.20 14.91
CA ARG A 381 12.52 31.49 13.79
C ARG A 381 13.05 30.06 13.63
N GLU A 382 14.34 29.84 13.89
CA GLU A 382 14.94 28.50 13.92
C GLU A 382 14.42 27.71 15.11
N GLU A 383 14.24 28.38 16.26
CA GLU A 383 13.69 27.78 17.48
C GLU A 383 12.30 27.16 17.26
N VAL A 384 11.43 27.81 16.46
CA VAL A 384 10.10 27.28 16.13
C VAL A 384 10.20 25.99 15.30
N VAL A 385 11.12 25.92 14.34
CA VAL A 385 11.36 24.71 13.54
C VAL A 385 11.88 23.58 14.44
N VAL A 386 12.88 23.86 15.28
CA VAL A 386 13.43 22.89 16.24
C VAL A 386 12.35 22.37 17.21
N LYS A 387 11.53 23.26 17.77
CA LYS A 387 10.41 22.88 18.64
C LYS A 387 9.41 21.97 17.94
N ALA A 388 9.11 22.23 16.66
CA ALA A 388 8.21 21.37 15.90
C ALA A 388 8.81 19.98 15.61
N LEU A 389 10.13 19.90 15.32
CA LEU A 389 10.84 18.63 15.17
C LEU A 389 10.82 17.81 16.47
N LEU A 390 11.15 18.44 17.59
CA LEU A 390 11.14 17.80 18.91
C LEU A 390 9.72 17.37 19.31
N GLY A 391 8.71 18.21 19.07
CA GLY A 391 7.31 17.87 19.33
C GLY A 391 6.83 16.68 18.49
N ALA A 392 7.26 16.57 17.23
CA ALA A 392 6.95 15.40 16.39
C ALA A 392 7.60 14.13 16.97
N ARG A 393 8.85 14.25 17.40
CA ARG A 393 9.62 13.16 18.00
C ARG A 393 9.02 12.67 19.32
N GLU A 394 8.66 13.58 20.22
CA GLU A 394 7.98 13.28 21.49
C GLU A 394 6.64 12.59 21.26
N ALA A 395 5.85 13.07 20.30
CA ALA A 395 4.58 12.44 19.94
C ALA A 395 4.78 11.00 19.47
N MET A 396 5.78 10.73 18.61
CA MET A 396 6.09 9.38 18.13
C MET A 396 6.56 8.46 19.26
N LEU A 397 7.40 8.94 20.19
CA LEU A 397 7.81 8.17 21.36
C LEU A 397 6.59 7.80 22.22
N GLY A 398 5.66 8.75 22.43
CA GLY A 398 4.40 8.49 23.12
C GLY A 398 3.53 7.45 22.40
N ILE A 399 3.41 7.55 21.08
CA ILE A 399 2.67 6.58 20.23
C ILE A 399 3.27 5.17 20.41
N ARG A 400 4.59 5.02 20.30
CA ARG A 400 5.27 3.73 20.50
C ARG A 400 5.04 3.17 21.89
N ASN A 401 5.16 4.00 22.92
CA ASN A 401 4.94 3.59 24.30
C ASN A 401 3.51 3.04 24.49
N LEU A 402 2.49 3.73 24.00
CA LEU A 402 1.10 3.28 24.11
C LEU A 402 0.79 2.05 23.24
N MET A 403 1.37 1.95 22.04
CA MET A 403 1.25 0.76 21.19
C MET A 403 1.85 -0.47 21.88
N ARG A 404 2.99 -0.32 22.58
CA ARG A 404 3.59 -1.38 23.40
C ARG A 404 2.70 -1.75 24.59
N SER A 405 2.19 -0.78 25.34
CA SER A 405 1.29 -1.02 26.46
C SER A 405 0.00 -1.74 26.02
N MET A 406 -0.56 -1.33 24.89
CA MET A 406 -1.71 -2.01 24.27
C MET A 406 -1.37 -3.46 23.91
N GLY A 407 -0.19 -3.71 23.33
CA GLY A 407 0.26 -5.06 23.02
C GLY A 407 0.41 -5.94 24.26
N GLN A 408 1.04 -5.41 25.31
CA GLN A 408 1.20 -6.10 26.60
C GLN A 408 -0.16 -6.44 27.23
N ALA A 409 -1.09 -5.48 27.26
CA ALA A 409 -2.41 -5.68 27.83
C ALA A 409 -3.27 -6.66 27.01
N ALA A 410 -3.10 -6.69 25.69
CA ALA A 410 -3.76 -7.63 24.79
C ALA A 410 -3.05 -8.99 24.66
N GLY A 411 -1.88 -9.16 25.27
CA GLY A 411 -1.09 -10.40 25.18
C GLY A 411 -0.54 -10.67 23.77
N VAL A 412 -0.26 -9.63 22.99
CA VAL A 412 0.27 -9.74 21.62
C VAL A 412 1.47 -8.83 21.38
N PRO A 413 2.48 -9.28 20.61
CA PRO A 413 3.71 -8.53 20.43
C PRO A 413 3.55 -7.43 19.35
N ILE A 414 2.84 -6.33 19.65
CA ILE A 414 2.66 -5.22 18.69
C ILE A 414 4.01 -4.59 18.31
N GLU A 415 4.77 -4.14 19.30
CA GLU A 415 6.18 -3.76 19.14
C GLU A 415 6.98 -4.62 20.14
N PRO A 416 7.45 -5.82 19.74
CA PRO A 416 8.19 -6.74 20.59
C PRO A 416 9.50 -6.11 21.10
N GLU A 417 10.08 -6.71 22.13
CA GLU A 417 11.29 -6.18 22.78
C GLU A 417 12.47 -6.04 21.81
N SER A 418 12.64 -6.98 20.87
CA SER A 418 13.68 -6.89 19.84
C SER A 418 13.50 -5.66 18.93
N GLN A 419 12.28 -5.40 18.45
CA GLN A 419 11.96 -4.21 17.67
C GLN A 419 12.07 -2.94 18.52
N THR A 420 11.68 -2.99 19.81
CA THR A 420 11.82 -1.85 20.73
C THR A 420 13.27 -1.42 20.85
N ARG A 421 14.20 -2.36 21.14
CA ARG A 421 15.64 -2.07 21.25
C ARG A 421 16.21 -1.51 19.95
N LEU A 422 15.83 -2.09 18.81
CA LEU A 422 16.26 -1.64 17.48
C LEU A 422 15.76 -0.21 17.17
N LEU A 423 14.49 0.07 17.44
CA LEU A 423 13.86 1.37 17.19
C LEU A 423 14.37 2.45 18.15
N ASP A 424 14.68 2.09 19.40
CA ASP A 424 15.28 3.02 20.36
C ASP A 424 16.71 3.40 19.95
N ALA A 425 17.51 2.41 19.52
CA ALA A 425 18.82 2.66 18.94
C ALA A 425 18.71 3.54 17.68
N THR A 426 17.75 3.24 16.80
CA THR A 426 17.48 4.02 15.58
C THR A 426 17.10 5.46 15.91
N MET A 427 16.19 5.68 16.87
CA MET A 427 15.82 7.01 17.33
C MET A 427 17.05 7.77 17.82
N GLY A 428 17.98 7.12 18.54
CA GLY A 428 19.20 7.74 19.07
C GLY A 428 20.26 8.14 18.05
N MET A 429 20.04 7.89 16.74
CA MET A 429 20.98 8.23 15.68
C MET A 429 20.87 9.69 15.23
N GLU A 430 21.95 10.19 14.64
CA GLU A 430 22.02 11.53 14.05
C GLU A 430 21.02 11.66 12.89
N GLY A 431 20.34 12.81 12.82
CA GLY A 431 19.40 13.12 11.74
C GLY A 431 18.13 12.26 11.71
N VAL A 432 17.91 11.33 12.64
CA VAL A 432 16.66 10.56 12.73
C VAL A 432 15.61 11.37 13.47
N LEU A 433 14.51 11.71 12.79
CA LEU A 433 13.37 12.37 13.40
C LEU A 433 12.50 11.37 14.15
N LEU A 434 12.03 10.35 13.44
CA LEU A 434 11.08 9.35 13.93
C LEU A 434 11.53 7.94 13.56
N ALA A 435 11.11 6.96 14.34
CA ALA A 435 11.13 5.55 13.97
C ALA A 435 9.96 4.85 14.66
N GLY A 436 9.45 3.77 14.07
CA GLY A 436 8.33 3.00 14.64
C GLY A 436 8.01 1.73 13.87
N VAL A 437 7.00 1.00 14.34
CA VAL A 437 6.38 -0.11 13.60
C VAL A 437 5.20 0.42 12.77
N PRO A 438 5.10 0.10 11.47
CA PRO A 438 3.98 0.50 10.65
C PRO A 438 2.79 -0.46 10.84
N GLY A 439 1.57 0.06 10.70
CA GLY A 439 0.39 -0.79 10.68
C GLY A 439 0.09 -1.47 12.02
N ALA A 440 0.02 -2.81 12.00
CA ALA A 440 -0.26 -3.62 13.18
C ALA A 440 1.01 -4.03 13.96
N GLY A 441 2.20 -3.84 13.39
CA GLY A 441 3.45 -4.32 13.99
C GLY A 441 3.59 -5.84 13.98
N GLY A 442 4.26 -6.41 14.98
CA GLY A 442 4.40 -7.86 15.13
C GLY A 442 5.50 -8.49 14.28
N PHE A 443 6.75 -8.03 14.43
CA PHE A 443 7.93 -8.55 13.73
C PHE A 443 7.97 -8.32 12.20
N ASP A 444 6.95 -7.68 11.64
CA ASP A 444 6.92 -7.18 10.26
C ASP A 444 7.97 -6.07 10.06
N ALA A 445 7.77 -5.18 9.08
CA ALA A 445 8.65 -4.06 8.81
C ALA A 445 8.77 -3.08 10.00
N ILE A 446 9.84 -2.29 9.98
CA ILE A 446 10.00 -1.06 10.77
C ILE A 446 10.15 0.12 9.81
N PHE A 447 9.82 1.33 10.26
CA PHE A 447 10.08 2.54 9.48
C PHE A 447 10.92 3.55 10.26
N ALA A 448 11.58 4.44 9.54
CA ALA A 448 12.21 5.65 10.06
C ALA A 448 11.92 6.85 9.15
N VAL A 449 11.93 8.04 9.73
CA VAL A 449 11.92 9.31 9.01
C VAL A 449 13.20 10.05 9.36
N THR A 450 14.06 10.28 8.38
CA THR A 450 15.32 11.00 8.52
C THR A 450 15.20 12.43 7.99
N LEU A 451 16.06 13.32 8.50
CA LEU A 451 16.26 14.65 7.97
C LEU A 451 17.26 14.58 6.80
N GLY A 452 16.91 15.22 5.68
CA GLY A 452 17.66 15.17 4.43
C GLY A 452 17.65 13.80 3.74
N ASP A 453 18.51 13.67 2.73
CA ASP A 453 18.61 12.47 1.89
C ASP A 453 19.79 11.56 2.28
N SER A 454 20.60 11.97 3.27
CA SER A 454 21.80 11.23 3.71
C SER A 454 21.46 10.14 4.71
N ASN A 455 20.95 9.02 4.21
CA ASN A 455 20.46 7.91 5.03
C ASN A 455 21.54 6.84 5.27
N GLN A 456 22.76 7.06 4.76
CA GLN A 456 23.81 6.03 4.68
C GLN A 456 24.21 5.48 6.05
N ASN A 457 24.29 6.34 7.06
CA ASN A 457 24.65 5.91 8.42
C ASN A 457 23.58 5.00 9.01
N LEU A 458 22.30 5.36 8.83
CA LEU A 458 21.18 4.54 9.27
C LEU A 458 21.14 3.20 8.53
N VAL A 459 21.27 3.20 7.20
CA VAL A 459 21.30 2.00 6.38
C VAL A 459 22.43 1.06 6.82
N LYS A 460 23.64 1.59 7.06
CA LYS A 460 24.78 0.81 7.57
C LYS A 460 24.48 0.21 8.95
N ALA A 461 23.91 1.00 9.87
CA ALA A 461 23.56 0.53 11.20
C ALA A 461 22.49 -0.56 11.17
N TRP A 462 21.45 -0.39 10.36
CA TRP A 462 20.43 -1.41 10.12
C TRP A 462 21.02 -2.69 9.53
N SER A 463 21.90 -2.58 8.53
CA SER A 463 22.57 -3.75 7.92
C SER A 463 23.39 -4.54 8.95
N LEU A 464 24.14 -3.85 9.83
CA LEU A 464 24.89 -4.49 10.93
C LEU A 464 23.99 -5.20 11.96
N LEU A 465 22.75 -4.72 12.12
CA LEU A 465 21.72 -5.32 12.97
C LEU A 465 20.84 -6.32 12.21
N ASN A 466 21.28 -6.79 11.03
CA ASN A 466 20.55 -7.72 10.17
C ASN A 466 19.19 -7.19 9.70
N VAL A 467 19.01 -5.88 9.58
CA VAL A 467 17.82 -5.24 9.02
C VAL A 467 18.11 -4.84 7.58
N LEU A 468 17.36 -5.38 6.63
CA LEU A 468 17.47 -5.00 5.22
C LEU A 468 16.69 -3.71 4.99
N ALA A 469 17.39 -2.60 4.74
CA ALA A 469 16.74 -1.38 4.27
C ALA A 469 16.22 -1.57 2.84
N LEU A 470 14.93 -1.31 2.63
CA LEU A 470 14.27 -1.43 1.33
C LEU A 470 14.52 -0.17 0.48
N LEU A 471 14.35 -0.26 -0.85
CA LEU A 471 14.52 0.86 -1.80
C LEU A 471 13.25 1.73 -1.89
N VAL A 472 12.58 1.87 -0.74
CA VAL A 472 11.30 2.51 -0.59
C VAL A 472 11.48 3.93 -0.07
N ARG A 473 10.84 4.88 -0.75
CA ARG A 473 10.65 6.27 -0.32
C ARG A 473 9.19 6.66 -0.45
N GLU A 474 8.82 7.76 0.19
CA GLU A 474 7.50 8.35 -0.07
C GLU A 474 7.37 8.76 -1.54
N ASP A 475 6.26 8.41 -2.15
CA ASP A 475 5.77 8.98 -3.40
C ASP A 475 4.29 9.27 -3.19
N PRO A 476 3.86 10.55 -3.08
CA PRO A 476 2.50 10.90 -2.68
C PRO A 476 1.45 10.63 -3.77
N ARG A 477 1.83 10.06 -4.92
CA ARG A 477 0.93 9.77 -6.03
C ARG A 477 0.21 8.44 -5.85
N GLY A 478 -1.12 8.45 -6.01
CA GLY A 478 -1.97 7.26 -6.07
C GLY A 478 -1.86 6.51 -7.39
N VAL A 479 -2.99 6.01 -7.91
CA VAL A 479 -2.98 5.28 -9.19
C VAL A 479 -2.48 6.17 -10.32
N SER A 480 -1.82 5.59 -11.30
CA SER A 480 -1.32 6.32 -12.47
C SER A 480 -1.42 5.47 -13.73
N LEU A 481 -1.70 6.12 -14.85
CA LEU A 481 -1.52 5.54 -16.16
C LEU A 481 -0.04 5.58 -16.52
N GLU A 482 0.49 4.47 -17.03
CA GLU A 482 1.89 4.32 -17.40
C GLU A 482 2.05 4.35 -18.92
N THR A 483 3.22 4.81 -19.38
CA THR A 483 3.50 4.99 -20.82
C THR A 483 3.80 3.68 -21.56
N GLY A 484 4.08 2.59 -20.85
CA GLY A 484 4.40 1.30 -21.44
C GLY A 484 4.69 0.21 -20.42
N ASP A 485 5.13 -0.96 -20.90
CA ASP A 485 5.49 -2.08 -20.04
C ASP A 485 6.72 -1.72 -19.17
N PRO A 486 6.62 -1.76 -17.84
CA PRO A 486 7.69 -1.31 -16.95
C PRO A 486 8.97 -2.15 -17.07
N ARG A 487 8.90 -3.37 -17.62
CA ARG A 487 10.09 -4.22 -17.87
C ARG A 487 10.96 -3.66 -19.00
N THR A 488 10.38 -2.87 -19.90
CA THR A 488 11.09 -2.28 -21.06
C THR A 488 11.73 -0.93 -20.74
N ALA A 489 11.30 -0.27 -19.66
CA ALA A 489 11.80 1.04 -19.26
C ALA A 489 13.31 1.05 -18.98
N GLY A 490 13.84 -0.01 -18.34
CA GLY A 490 15.28 -0.15 -18.09
C GLY A 490 16.11 -0.47 -19.35
N ILE A 491 15.48 -1.01 -20.40
CA ILE A 491 16.12 -1.29 -21.69
C ILE A 491 16.26 0.03 -22.48
N MET A 492 15.21 0.87 -22.47
CA MET A 492 15.24 2.17 -23.17
C MET A 492 16.25 3.17 -22.56
N SER A 493 16.46 3.16 -21.24
CA SER A 493 17.49 4.00 -20.59
C SER A 493 18.92 3.54 -20.91
N ASN A 494 19.12 2.26 -21.20
CA ASN A 494 20.43 1.71 -21.60
C ASN A 494 20.69 1.83 -23.10
N ILE A 495 19.64 1.93 -23.94
CA ILE A 495 19.79 2.18 -25.38
C ILE A 495 20.09 3.66 -25.64
N SER A 496 19.54 4.59 -24.85
CA SER A 496 19.83 6.04 -24.98
C SER A 496 21.24 6.43 -24.52
N SER A 497 21.94 5.56 -23.78
CA SER A 497 23.34 5.75 -23.39
C SER A 497 24.34 5.12 -24.38
N VAL A 498 23.87 4.32 -25.35
CA VAL A 498 24.69 3.86 -26.47
C VAL A 498 24.53 4.85 -27.63
N ARG A 499 25.30 5.94 -27.58
CA ARG A 499 25.62 6.67 -28.81
C ARG A 499 26.50 5.75 -29.66
N ILE A 500 25.94 5.31 -30.78
CA ILE A 500 26.71 4.74 -31.88
C ILE A 500 27.58 5.88 -32.41
N GLU A 501 28.90 5.75 -32.25
CA GLU A 501 29.88 6.57 -32.97
C GLU A 501 29.90 6.20 -34.46
#